data_AF-A0A970BEL2-F1
#
_entry.id   AF-A0A970BEL2-F1
#
_cell.length_a   1.000
_cell.length_b   1.000
_cell.length_c   1.000
_cell.angle_alpha   90.00
_cell.angle_beta   90.00
_cell.angle_gamma   90.00
#
_symmetry.space_group_name_H-M   'P 1'
#
loop_
_entity.id
_entity.type
_entity.pdbx_description
1 polymer ?
#
loop_
_entity_poly.entity_id
_entity_poly.type
_entity_poly.pdbx_seq_one_letter_code
_entity_poly.pdbx_strand_id
1 'polypeptide(L)'
;TSSIIGLLNQRLMTYLPDVTVVLFKVIGIILNIAVTTSIFLLIFKVLPDAKIKFRDVMIGAVVTTILFLVGQYAISIYLSTSKITSLYGAAASVLLLLIWVYYSATIVYIGAEFTKAWANELGGKIYPDEYAVSTRTIEIQEDGPINNRNKQEIDNSSNKPTGG
;
A
#
# COMPACT_ATOMS: atom_id res chain seq x y z
N THR A 1 -53.36 -15.75 23.74
CA THR A 1 -52.02 -15.97 23.15
C THR A 1 -51.20 -14.71 22.98
N SER A 2 -51.80 -13.51 22.90
CA SER A 2 -51.07 -12.26 22.63
C SER A 2 -50.35 -11.61 23.83
N SER A 3 -50.65 -12.00 25.08
CA SER A 3 -50.05 -11.36 26.27
C SER A 3 -48.61 -11.80 26.56
N ILE A 4 -48.25 -13.04 26.22
CA ILE A 4 -46.88 -13.57 26.38
C ILE A 4 -45.95 -12.96 25.33
N ILE A 5 -46.45 -12.78 24.11
CA ILE A 5 -45.72 -12.16 23.00
C ILE A 5 -45.47 -10.68 23.28
N GLY A 6 -46.44 -9.97 23.89
CA GLY A 6 -46.26 -8.58 24.32
C GLY A 6 -45.20 -8.39 25.40
N LEU A 7 -45.17 -9.30 26.39
CA LEU A 7 -44.18 -9.27 27.48
C LEU A 7 -42.76 -9.63 27.02
N LEU A 8 -42.64 -10.55 26.06
CA LEU A 8 -41.36 -10.89 25.43
C LEU A 8 -40.84 -9.72 24.57
N ASN A 9 -41.71 -9.11 23.77
CA ASN A 9 -41.36 -7.96 22.92
C ASN A 9 -40.91 -6.75 23.77
N GLN A 10 -41.54 -6.52 24.92
CA GLN A 10 -41.17 -5.42 25.82
C GLN A 10 -39.80 -5.62 26.48
N ARG A 11 -39.38 -6.87 26.76
CA ARG A 11 -38.02 -7.20 27.23
C ARG A 11 -36.98 -7.19 26.11
N LEU A 12 -37.37 -7.58 24.89
CA LEU A 12 -36.54 -7.50 23.69
C LEU A 12 -36.26 -6.05 23.32
N MET A 13 -37.26 -5.17 23.31
CA MET A 13 -37.16 -3.74 22.96
C MET A 13 -36.34 -2.89 23.94
N THR A 14 -35.96 -3.41 25.11
CA THR A 14 -35.04 -2.70 26.04
C THR A 14 -33.58 -3.03 25.77
N TYR A 15 -33.27 -4.25 25.28
CA TYR A 15 -31.90 -4.64 24.89
C TYR A 15 -31.63 -4.45 23.39
N LEU A 16 -32.64 -4.63 22.53
CA LEU A 16 -32.56 -4.44 21.08
C LEU A 16 -32.12 -3.04 20.62
N PRO A 17 -32.51 -1.90 21.23
CA PRO A 17 -32.03 -0.60 20.76
C PRO A 17 -30.51 -0.50 20.86
N ASP A 18 -29.91 -1.01 21.94
CA ASP A 18 -28.45 -1.05 22.08
C ASP A 18 -27.82 -2.02 21.08
N VAL A 19 -28.34 -3.24 20.92
CA VAL A 19 -27.76 -4.21 19.97
C VAL A 19 -27.89 -3.72 18.53
N THR A 20 -29.03 -3.11 18.18
CA THR A 20 -29.31 -2.58 16.85
C THR A 20 -28.39 -1.41 16.53
N VAL A 21 -28.24 -0.45 17.46
CA VAL A 21 -27.33 0.71 17.28
C VAL A 21 -25.87 0.26 17.19
N VAL A 22 -25.43 -0.67 18.04
CA VAL A 22 -24.06 -1.21 17.98
C VAL A 22 -23.82 -1.98 16.68
N LEU A 23 -24.78 -2.80 16.23
CA LEU A 23 -24.67 -3.53 14.97
C LEU A 23 -24.55 -2.59 13.77
N PHE A 24 -25.42 -1.57 13.69
CA PHE A 24 -25.35 -0.55 12.64
C PHE A 24 -24.06 0.29 12.71
N LYS A 25 -23.51 0.50 13.90
CA LYS A 25 -22.22 1.18 14.07
C LYS A 25 -21.06 0.32 13.58
N VAL A 26 -21.02 -0.95 13.98
CA VAL A 26 -19.96 -1.90 13.58
C VAL A 26 -19.99 -2.13 12.07
N ILE A 27 -21.17 -2.36 11.48
CA ILE A 27 -21.28 -2.52 10.03
C ILE A 27 -20.83 -1.26 9.30
N GLY A 28 -21.15 -0.07 9.83
CA GLY A 28 -20.69 1.21 9.27
C GLY A 28 -19.17 1.38 9.33
N ILE A 29 -18.54 1.01 10.46
CA ILE A 29 -17.07 1.04 10.61
C ILE A 29 -16.41 0.07 9.63
N ILE A 30 -16.91 -1.18 9.55
CA ILE A 30 -16.38 -2.18 8.62
C ILE A 30 -16.52 -1.70 7.18
N LEU A 31 -17.69 -1.16 6.81
CA LEU A 31 -17.93 -0.64 5.47
C LEU A 31 -17.00 0.53 5.16
N ASN A 32 -16.79 1.45 6.09
CA ASN A 32 -15.87 2.59 5.93
C ASN A 32 -14.42 2.12 5.72
N ILE A 33 -13.95 1.18 6.55
CA ILE A 33 -12.62 0.57 6.41
C ILE A 33 -12.50 -0.14 5.06
N ALA A 34 -13.52 -0.90 4.65
CA ALA A 34 -13.53 -1.62 3.38
C ALA A 34 -13.46 -0.68 2.18
N VAL A 35 -14.24 0.40 2.17
CA VAL A 35 -14.22 1.43 1.11
C VAL A 35 -12.87 2.13 1.06
N THR A 36 -12.35 2.56 2.20
CA THR A 36 -11.05 3.24 2.31
C THR A 36 -9.91 2.34 1.84
N THR A 37 -9.90 1.09 2.28
CA THR A 37 -8.93 0.06 1.84
C THR A 37 -9.05 -0.18 0.34
N SER A 38 -10.26 -0.28 -0.20
CA SER A 38 -10.50 -0.48 -1.63
C SER A 38 -9.96 0.67 -2.47
N ILE A 39 -10.11 1.91 -2.01
CA ILE A 39 -9.52 3.10 -2.65
C ILE A 39 -8.00 3.04 -2.65
N PHE A 40 -7.36 2.73 -1.52
CA PHE A 40 -5.90 2.61 -1.48
C PHE A 40 -5.39 1.44 -2.31
N LEU A 41 -6.12 0.31 -2.31
CA LEU A 41 -5.86 -0.83 -3.18
C LEU A 41 -5.97 -0.43 -4.65
N LEU A 42 -6.98 0.37 -5.03
CA LEU A 42 -7.14 0.92 -6.37
C LEU A 42 -6.00 1.86 -6.72
N ILE A 43 -5.63 2.79 -5.84
CA ILE A 43 -4.49 3.71 -6.04
C ILE A 43 -3.22 2.89 -6.30
N PHE A 44 -2.92 1.91 -5.45
CA PHE A 44 -1.75 1.04 -5.59
C PHE A 44 -1.88 -0.01 -6.69
N LYS A 45 -3.05 -0.21 -7.31
CA LYS A 45 -3.23 -1.11 -8.45
C LYS A 45 -3.29 -0.35 -9.78
N VAL A 46 -3.72 0.91 -9.77
CA VAL A 46 -3.76 1.81 -10.93
C VAL A 46 -2.38 2.44 -11.17
N LEU A 47 -1.59 2.69 -10.13
CA LEU A 47 -0.23 3.24 -10.27
C LEU A 47 0.80 2.27 -10.91
N PRO A 48 0.85 0.98 -10.56
CA PRO A 48 1.81 0.07 -11.17
C PRO A 48 1.22 -0.52 -12.44
N ASP A 49 1.78 -0.08 -13.56
CA ASP A 49 1.86 -0.87 -14.79
C ASP A 49 2.80 -2.09 -14.61
N ALA A 50 2.74 -2.75 -13.45
CA ALA A 50 3.62 -3.84 -13.04
C ALA A 50 2.79 -4.99 -12.47
N LYS A 51 3.08 -6.23 -12.90
CA LYS A 51 2.38 -7.45 -12.52
C LYS A 51 2.67 -7.84 -11.06
N ILE A 52 2.06 -7.15 -10.10
CA ILE A 52 2.14 -7.50 -8.67
C ILE A 52 1.01 -8.46 -8.31
N LYS A 53 1.29 -9.50 -7.49
CA LYS A 53 0.24 -10.41 -7.02
C LYS A 53 -0.73 -9.66 -6.13
N PHE A 54 -2.04 -9.86 -6.35
CA PHE A 54 -3.12 -9.19 -5.61
C PHE A 54 -2.99 -9.32 -4.08
N ARG A 55 -2.39 -10.40 -3.59
CA ARG A 55 -2.14 -10.66 -2.17
C ARG A 55 -1.11 -9.71 -1.55
N ASP A 56 -0.11 -9.27 -2.30
CA ASP A 56 0.96 -8.40 -1.82
C ASP A 56 0.46 -6.95 -1.70
N VAL A 57 -0.35 -6.51 -2.68
CA VAL A 57 -0.99 -5.18 -2.67
C VAL A 57 -2.03 -5.07 -1.55
N MET A 58 -2.72 -6.17 -1.20
CA MET A 58 -3.66 -6.19 -0.08
C MET A 58 -2.99 -5.87 1.26
N ILE A 59 -1.78 -6.37 1.51
CA ILE A 59 -1.06 -6.12 2.77
C ILE A 59 -0.65 -4.64 2.85
N GLY A 60 -0.13 -4.08 1.74
CA GLY A 60 0.15 -2.64 1.65
C GLY A 60 -1.09 -1.78 1.87
N ALA A 61 -2.24 -2.12 1.26
CA ALA A 61 -3.49 -1.40 1.45
C ALA A 61 -4.02 -1.46 2.89
N VAL A 62 -3.87 -2.60 3.58
CA VAL A 62 -4.24 -2.75 4.99
C VAL A 62 -3.37 -1.87 5.88
N VAL A 63 -2.04 -1.90 5.68
CA VAL A 63 -1.10 -1.06 6.45
C VAL A 63 -1.42 0.43 6.25
N THR A 64 -1.62 0.86 5.00
CA THR A 64 -2.00 2.25 4.67
C THR A 64 -3.32 2.64 5.32
N THR A 65 -4.31 1.74 5.35
CA THR A 65 -5.59 2.00 6.01
C THR A 65 -5.43 2.18 7.51
N ILE A 66 -4.62 1.34 8.18
CA ILE A 66 -4.33 1.49 9.60
C ILE A 66 -3.65 2.84 9.87
N LEU A 67 -2.65 3.20 9.07
CA LEU A 67 -1.97 4.50 9.16
C LEU A 67 -2.93 5.67 8.97
N PHE A 68 -3.85 5.56 8.00
CA PHE A 68 -4.88 6.56 7.73
C PHE A 68 -5.83 6.75 8.92
N LEU A 69 -6.30 5.65 9.54
CA LEU A 69 -7.14 5.71 10.73
C LEU A 69 -6.41 6.40 11.90
N VAL A 70 -5.14 6.05 12.12
CA VAL A 70 -4.31 6.68 13.17
C VAL A 70 -4.13 8.17 12.89
N GLY A 71 -3.90 8.56 11.64
CA GLY A 71 -3.83 9.96 11.22
C GLY A 71 -5.09 10.75 11.51
N GLN A 72 -6.23 10.19 11.11
CA GLN A 72 -7.53 10.80 11.37
C GLN A 72 -7.77 10.98 12.87
N TYR A 73 -7.38 10.00 13.67
CA TYR A 73 -7.50 10.09 15.12
C TYR A 73 -6.52 11.12 15.72
N ALA A 74 -5.27 11.15 15.25
CA ALA A 74 -4.25 12.09 15.68
C ALA A 74 -4.66 13.54 15.40
N ILE A 75 -5.15 13.83 14.19
CA ILE A 75 -5.67 15.16 13.86
C ILE A 75 -6.88 15.49 14.73
N SER A 76 -7.78 14.52 14.96
CA SER A 76 -8.98 14.72 15.77
C SER A 76 -8.65 15.09 17.21
N ILE A 77 -7.68 14.41 17.84
CA ILE A 77 -7.16 14.76 19.17
C ILE A 77 -6.50 16.13 19.14
N TYR A 78 -5.71 16.41 18.10
CA TYR A 78 -5.00 17.67 17.96
C TYR A 78 -5.96 18.87 17.92
N LEU A 79 -7.08 18.74 17.18
CA LEU A 79 -8.16 19.73 17.18
C LEU A 79 -8.92 19.78 18.51
N SER A 80 -9.22 18.63 19.11
CA SER A 80 -10.05 18.56 20.33
C SER A 80 -9.36 19.17 21.55
N THR A 81 -8.03 19.08 21.62
CA THR A 81 -7.27 19.50 22.82
C THR A 81 -6.78 20.94 22.71
N SER A 82 -6.64 21.45 21.49
CA SER A 82 -5.89 22.67 21.24
C SER A 82 -6.82 23.85 20.91
N LYS A 83 -6.69 24.97 21.63
CA LYS A 83 -7.42 26.23 21.40
C LYS A 83 -7.06 26.95 20.08
N ILE A 84 -6.50 26.24 19.10
CA ILE A 84 -5.96 26.77 17.84
C ILE A 84 -7.07 27.47 17.04
N THR A 85 -8.30 26.93 17.10
CA THR A 85 -9.48 27.53 16.48
C THR A 85 -9.78 28.93 17.02
N SER A 86 -9.52 29.19 18.31
CA SER A 86 -9.78 30.49 18.93
C SER A 86 -8.67 31.53 18.73
N LEU A 87 -7.41 31.09 18.55
CA LEU A 87 -6.26 31.99 18.38
C LEU A 87 -5.95 32.32 16.92
N TYR A 88 -6.21 31.39 16.00
CA TYR A 88 -5.84 31.52 14.58
C TYR A 88 -7.04 31.66 13.62
N GLY A 89 -8.28 31.57 14.13
CA GLY A 89 -9.50 31.88 13.39
C GLY A 89 -9.57 31.19 12.01
N ALA A 90 -9.82 31.97 10.96
CA ALA A 90 -9.91 31.46 9.58
C ALA A 90 -8.59 30.90 9.01
N ALA A 91 -7.42 31.32 9.51
CA ALA A 91 -6.13 30.78 9.06
C ALA A 91 -5.91 29.33 9.54
N ALA A 92 -6.55 28.95 10.65
CA ALA A 92 -6.45 27.60 11.21
C ALA A 92 -7.03 26.52 10.26
N SER A 93 -8.06 26.85 9.47
CA SER A 93 -8.67 25.89 8.54
C SER A 93 -7.75 25.54 7.37
N VAL A 94 -7.04 26.53 6.83
CA VAL A 94 -6.05 26.32 5.75
C VAL A 94 -4.86 25.50 6.26
N LEU A 95 -4.34 25.83 7.45
CA LEU A 95 -3.26 25.07 8.07
C LEU A 95 -3.67 23.62 8.34
N LEU A 96 -4.89 23.40 8.82
CA LEU A 96 -5.43 22.07 9.05
C LEU A 96 -5.55 21.27 7.75
N LEU A 97 -6.06 21.89 6.68
CA LEU A 97 -6.13 21.26 5.37
C LEU A 97 -4.73 20.89 4.88
N LEU A 98 -3.75 21.79 5.03
CA LEU A 98 -2.37 21.53 4.63
C LEU A 98 -1.77 20.34 5.40
N ILE A 99 -1.94 20.30 6.72
CA ILE A 99 -1.49 19.17 7.55
C ILE A 99 -2.18 17.88 7.13
N TRP A 100 -3.49 17.93 6.88
CA TRP A 100 -4.26 16.77 6.44
C TRP A 100 -3.78 16.21 5.10
N VAL A 101 -3.57 17.07 4.11
CA VAL A 101 -3.08 16.69 2.78
C VAL A 101 -1.63 16.20 2.86
N TYR A 102 -0.77 16.92 3.58
CA TYR A 102 0.62 16.51 3.80
C TYR A 102 0.69 15.11 4.42
N TYR A 103 -0.07 14.87 5.48
CA TYR A 103 -0.11 13.59 6.16
C TYR A 103 -0.65 12.48 5.24
N SER A 104 -1.71 12.76 4.48
CA SER A 104 -2.27 11.80 3.51
C SER A 104 -1.25 11.42 2.43
N ALA A 105 -0.49 12.40 1.90
CA ALA A 105 0.55 12.15 0.92
C ALA A 105 1.70 11.29 1.49
N THR A 106 2.14 11.58 2.72
CA THR A 106 3.15 10.78 3.42
C THR A 106 2.71 9.33 3.61
N ILE A 107 1.46 9.08 4.00
CA ILE A 107 0.92 7.72 4.14
C ILE A 107 0.97 6.96 2.81
N VAL A 108 0.51 7.60 1.72
CA VAL A 108 0.52 6.98 0.39
C VAL A 108 1.94 6.67 -0.07
N TYR A 109 2.89 7.58 0.19
CA TYR A 109 4.30 7.38 -0.13
C TYR A 109 4.90 6.17 0.62
N ILE A 110 4.68 6.10 1.93
CA ILE A 110 5.13 4.98 2.76
C ILE A 110 4.48 3.66 2.31
N GLY A 111 3.18 3.67 2.01
CA GLY A 111 2.46 2.48 1.52
C GLY A 111 2.95 1.99 0.15
N ALA A 112 3.32 2.92 -0.74
CA ALA A 112 3.91 2.58 -2.04
C ALA A 112 5.33 1.99 -1.89
N GLU A 113 6.16 2.57 -1.02
CA GLU A 113 7.50 2.07 -0.73
C GLU A 113 7.44 0.70 -0.05
N PHE A 114 6.50 0.49 0.87
CA PHE A 114 6.24 -0.80 1.50
C PHE A 114 5.80 -1.84 0.46
N THR A 115 4.90 -1.48 -0.46
CA THR A 115 4.47 -2.38 -1.54
C THR A 115 5.65 -2.78 -2.44
N LYS A 116 6.54 -1.84 -2.75
CA LYS A 116 7.77 -2.11 -3.52
C LYS A 116 8.75 -2.99 -2.76
N ALA A 117 9.00 -2.70 -1.48
CA ALA A 117 9.89 -3.50 -0.63
C ALA A 117 9.37 -4.93 -0.46
N TRP A 118 8.07 -5.08 -0.19
CA TRP A 118 7.41 -6.38 -0.06
C TRP A 118 7.41 -7.17 -1.36
N ALA A 119 7.20 -6.51 -2.50
CA ALA A 119 7.32 -7.13 -3.83
C ALA A 119 8.76 -7.55 -4.14
N ASN A 120 9.77 -6.85 -3.61
CA ASN A 120 11.19 -7.19 -3.79
C ASN A 120 11.64 -8.34 -2.87
N GLU A 121 11.10 -8.42 -1.64
CA GLU A 121 11.40 -9.50 -0.67
C GLU A 121 10.62 -10.80 -0.94
N LEU A 122 9.33 -10.74 -1.29
CA LEU A 122 8.56 -11.92 -1.72
C LEU A 122 8.74 -12.25 -3.20
N GLY A 123 9.35 -11.34 -3.97
CA GLY A 123 9.85 -11.53 -5.33
C GLY A 123 11.08 -12.43 -5.38
N GLY A 124 11.01 -13.60 -4.74
CA GLY A 124 11.88 -14.72 -5.07
C GLY A 124 11.77 -14.97 -6.58
N LYS A 125 12.81 -14.57 -7.32
CA LYS A 125 12.99 -14.71 -8.77
C LYS A 125 11.83 -14.16 -9.60
N ILE A 126 12.06 -12.99 -10.19
CA ILE A 126 11.42 -12.54 -11.43
C ILE A 126 11.34 -13.76 -12.37
N TYR A 127 10.14 -14.33 -12.57
CA TYR A 127 9.90 -15.15 -13.74
C TYR A 127 9.57 -14.17 -14.86
N PRO A 128 10.48 -14.01 -15.84
CA PRO A 128 10.23 -13.15 -16.97
C PRO A 128 9.05 -13.71 -17.77
N ASP A 129 8.20 -12.82 -18.28
CA ASP A 129 7.31 -13.16 -19.40
C ASP A 129 8.16 -13.62 -20.59
N GLU A 130 7.60 -14.39 -21.52
CA GLU A 130 8.31 -15.11 -22.59
C GLU A 130 9.17 -14.20 -23.50
N TYR A 131 9.04 -12.87 -23.37
CA TYR A 131 9.77 -11.83 -24.11
C TYR A 131 10.68 -10.92 -23.26
N ALA A 132 10.85 -11.16 -21.94
CA ALA A 132 11.66 -10.30 -21.06
C ALA A 132 13.07 -10.86 -20.84
N VAL A 133 14.08 -10.20 -21.43
CA VAL A 133 15.50 -10.55 -21.26
C VAL A 133 16.05 -9.93 -19.98
N SER A 134 16.55 -10.77 -19.07
CA SER A 134 17.20 -10.34 -17.83
C SER A 134 18.61 -9.82 -18.10
N THR A 135 18.78 -8.50 -18.26
CA THR A 135 20.11 -7.89 -18.32
C THR A 135 20.69 -7.80 -16.92
N ARG A 136 21.60 -8.72 -16.57
CA ARG A 136 22.44 -8.62 -15.39
C ARG A 136 23.56 -7.61 -15.69
N THR A 137 23.45 -6.39 -15.19
CA THR A 137 24.58 -5.45 -15.21
C THR A 137 25.63 -5.97 -14.23
N ILE A 138 26.62 -6.67 -14.76
CA ILE A 138 27.89 -6.90 -14.05
C ILE A 138 28.71 -5.62 -14.24
N GLU A 139 28.87 -4.81 -13.19
CA GLU A 139 29.97 -3.84 -13.14
C GLU A 139 31.27 -4.65 -13.06
N ILE A 140 31.90 -4.84 -14.22
CA ILE A 140 33.27 -5.31 -14.27
C ILE A 140 34.09 -4.12 -13.73
N GLN A 141 34.51 -4.20 -12.46
CA GLN A 141 35.61 -3.38 -11.95
C GLN A 141 36.83 -3.73 -12.81
N GLU A 142 37.05 -2.93 -13.85
CA GLU A 142 38.17 -3.05 -14.76
C GLU A 142 39.43 -2.57 -14.03
N ASP A 143 39.96 -3.41 -13.15
CA ASP A 143 41.26 -3.20 -12.52
C ASP A 143 42.34 -3.90 -13.35
N GLY A 144 42.71 -3.27 -14.47
CA GLY A 144 43.86 -3.66 -15.28
C GLY A 144 43.63 -3.52 -16.80
N PRO A 145 44.67 -3.15 -17.57
CA PRO A 145 44.50 -2.83 -18.99
C PRO A 145 44.12 -4.07 -19.81
N ILE A 146 43.15 -3.88 -20.69
CA ILE A 146 42.62 -4.86 -21.66
C ILE A 146 43.78 -5.42 -22.50
N ASN A 147 44.19 -6.66 -22.22
CA ASN A 147 45.27 -7.32 -22.96
C ASN A 147 44.70 -8.03 -24.21
N ASN A 148 45.26 -7.70 -25.36
CA ASN A 148 44.87 -8.13 -26.71
C ASN A 148 45.01 -9.64 -27.00
N ARG A 149 45.31 -10.46 -25.99
CA ARG A 149 45.43 -11.93 -26.13
C ARG A 149 44.11 -12.57 -26.54
N ASN A 150 42.98 -12.10 -26.00
CA ASN A 150 41.67 -12.69 -26.27
C ASN A 150 41.21 -12.47 -27.72
N LYS A 151 41.67 -11.39 -28.37
CA LYS A 151 41.34 -11.13 -29.78
C LYS A 151 42.15 -12.01 -30.74
N GLN A 152 43.38 -12.35 -30.37
CA GLN A 152 44.23 -13.25 -31.17
C GLN A 152 43.75 -14.70 -31.11
N GLU A 153 43.20 -15.15 -29.98
CA GLU A 153 42.69 -16.51 -29.83
C GLU A 153 41.41 -16.75 -30.64
N ILE A 154 40.54 -15.74 -30.71
CA ILE A 154 39.31 -15.78 -31.54
C ILE A 154 39.66 -15.74 -33.04
N ASP A 155 40.66 -14.95 -33.43
CA ASP A 155 41.09 -14.86 -34.84
C ASP A 155 41.81 -16.14 -35.31
N ASN A 156 42.66 -16.73 -34.46
CA ASN A 156 43.32 -18.02 -34.77
C ASN A 156 42.34 -19.20 -34.81
N SER A 157 41.28 -19.19 -34.00
CA SER A 157 40.25 -20.23 -34.05
C SER A 157 39.34 -20.08 -35.28
N SER A 158 39.18 -18.86 -35.80
CA SER A 158 38.37 -18.57 -36.99
C SER A 158 39.11 -18.91 -38.30
N ASN A 159 40.44 -18.82 -38.32
CA ASN A 159 41.26 -19.06 -39.51
C ASN A 159 41.73 -20.53 -39.66
N LYS A 160 41.16 -21.48 -38.92
CA LYS A 160 41.46 -22.90 -39.14
C LYS A 160 40.64 -23.39 -40.33
N PRO A 161 41.23 -23.67 -41.50
CA PRO A 161 40.45 -24.19 -42.61
C PRO A 161 39.91 -25.56 -42.20
N THR A 162 38.59 -25.71 -42.30
CA THR A 162 37.91 -27.01 -42.26
C THR A 162 38.37 -27.80 -43.49
N GLY A 163 39.46 -28.54 -43.35
CA GLY A 163 40.03 -29.36 -44.41
C GLY A 163 40.13 -30.81 -43.99
N GLY A 164 39.60 -31.71 -44.83
CA GLY A 164 39.82 -33.15 -44.82
C GLY A 164 38.57 -33.96 -44.61
#